data_AF-A0AAE3KD30-F1
#
_entry.id   AF-A0AAE3KD30-F1
#
_cell.length_a   1.000
_cell.length_b   1.000
_cell.length_c   1.000
_cell.angle_alpha   90.00
_cell.angle_beta   90.00
_cell.angle_gamma   90.00
#
_symmetry.space_group_name_H-M   'P 1'
#
loop_
_entity.id
_entity.type
_entity.pdbx_description
1 polymer ?
#
loop_
_entity_poly.entity_id
_entity_poly.type
_entity_poly.pdbx_seq_one_letter_code
_entity_poly.pdbx_strand_id
1 'polypeptide(L)'
;MNIPPDTSIVYASCTRPGYDVLETLFDKGVEISEIVSITPEMAERHTVAKYRSFDRIAAKHDVPIYYPDTYSMTAVDTDHFATLDADLMIVNGWQRLIPGEVLDTFTHGVLGNHGSAYGLPKGRGRSPLNWSLIEDLDRFLLSIIRLDPGVDSGAVAATRKFDITEFDTIETLYHKVTVSIQSMLLEIIEPICNGSHTFEQQIGEPTYYPKRNPEDGEITWTDPTRRIYNLVRAVTDPYPGAFTHHEGTRIDIWELIPFSSDIAFSTPPGEIVEAFSTGDFVVSTPDGTALVTEWDADNWTPERGMQLRVDGEPTRVDSPDQKHHLTSSDS
;
A
#
# COMPACT_ATOMS: atom_id res chain seq x y z
N MET A 1 -16.40 -11.30 21.78
CA MET A 1 -17.44 -11.08 20.77
C MET A 1 -18.47 -12.18 20.90
N ASN A 2 -19.73 -11.94 20.57
CA ASN A 2 -20.78 -12.96 20.52
C ASN A 2 -21.03 -13.38 19.05
N ILE A 3 -19.99 -13.94 18.44
CA ILE A 3 -20.11 -14.59 17.12
C ILE A 3 -20.85 -15.92 17.33
N PRO A 4 -21.77 -16.32 16.44
CA PRO A 4 -22.42 -17.62 16.55
C PRO A 4 -21.37 -18.74 16.64
N PRO A 5 -21.55 -19.73 17.53
CA PRO A 5 -20.52 -20.73 17.83
C PRO A 5 -20.19 -21.65 16.65
N ASP A 6 -21.10 -21.78 15.69
CA ASP A 6 -20.90 -22.59 14.48
C ASP A 6 -20.33 -21.77 13.31
N THR A 7 -20.04 -20.47 13.50
CA THR A 7 -19.51 -19.63 12.42
C THR A 7 -18.04 -19.98 12.12
N SER A 8 -17.77 -20.38 10.89
CA SER A 8 -16.44 -20.67 10.37
C SER A 8 -15.87 -19.44 9.64
N ILE A 9 -14.73 -18.93 10.12
CA ILE A 9 -14.06 -17.75 9.56
C ILE A 9 -12.69 -18.12 8.99
N VAL A 10 -12.48 -17.84 7.70
CA VAL A 10 -11.22 -18.00 6.99
C VAL A 10 -10.45 -16.68 6.94
N TYR A 11 -9.13 -16.72 7.05
CA TYR A 11 -8.28 -15.53 6.94
C TYR A 11 -7.25 -15.66 5.83
N ALA A 12 -7.31 -14.82 4.81
CA ALA A 12 -6.41 -14.83 3.65
C ALA A 12 -5.41 -13.67 3.67
N SER A 13 -4.12 -13.99 3.77
CA SER A 13 -3.03 -13.00 3.72
C SER A 13 -1.66 -13.61 3.47
N CYS A 14 -0.73 -12.78 3.00
CA CYS A 14 0.68 -13.12 2.83
C CYS A 14 1.65 -12.00 3.24
N THR A 15 1.18 -10.95 3.92
CA THR A 15 1.98 -9.75 4.20
C THR A 15 2.06 -9.45 5.71
N ARG A 16 3.09 -8.70 6.12
CA ARG A 16 3.28 -8.26 7.51
C ARG A 16 2.05 -7.51 8.07
N PRO A 17 1.43 -6.53 7.37
CA PRO A 17 0.20 -5.89 7.87
C PRO A 17 -0.95 -6.88 8.09
N GLY A 18 -1.09 -7.91 7.26
CA GLY A 18 -2.07 -8.98 7.46
C GLY A 18 -1.77 -9.85 8.67
N TYR A 19 -0.50 -10.17 8.89
CA TYR A 19 -0.07 -10.87 10.09
C TYR A 19 -0.47 -10.09 11.37
N ASP A 20 -0.21 -8.78 11.39
CA ASP A 20 -0.50 -7.91 12.55
C ASP A 20 -2.02 -7.78 12.81
N VAL A 21 -2.83 -7.79 11.75
CA VAL A 21 -4.30 -7.84 11.87
C VAL A 21 -4.74 -9.19 12.45
N LEU A 22 -4.23 -10.30 11.93
CA LEU A 22 -4.58 -11.65 12.39
C LEU A 22 -4.23 -11.86 13.87
N GLU A 23 -3.05 -11.40 14.30
CA GLU A 23 -2.64 -11.46 15.71
C GLU A 23 -3.66 -10.75 16.62
N THR A 24 -4.14 -9.59 16.20
CA THR A 24 -5.18 -8.86 16.94
C THR A 24 -6.51 -9.62 16.98
N LEU A 25 -6.91 -10.28 15.89
CA LEU A 25 -8.14 -11.09 15.85
C LEU A 25 -8.05 -12.24 16.87
N PHE A 26 -6.93 -12.97 16.90
CA PHE A 26 -6.70 -14.02 17.89
C PHE A 26 -6.69 -13.48 19.33
N ASP A 27 -6.01 -12.37 19.60
CA ASP A 27 -5.97 -11.74 20.92
C ASP A 27 -7.36 -11.28 21.42
N LYS A 28 -8.28 -11.02 20.49
CA LYS A 28 -9.68 -10.65 20.78
C LYS A 28 -10.63 -11.84 20.79
N GLY A 29 -10.11 -13.05 20.65
CA GLY A 29 -10.88 -14.30 20.72
C GLY A 29 -11.74 -14.54 19.48
N VAL A 30 -11.34 -14.04 18.31
CA VAL A 30 -11.91 -14.48 17.03
C VAL A 30 -11.31 -15.84 16.71
N GLU A 31 -12.17 -16.84 16.52
CA GLU A 31 -11.75 -18.17 16.08
C GLU A 31 -11.60 -18.16 14.55
N ILE A 32 -10.44 -18.61 14.07
CA ILE A 32 -10.12 -18.72 12.64
C ILE A 32 -10.00 -20.20 12.32
N SER A 33 -10.81 -20.68 11.39
CA SER A 33 -10.87 -22.11 11.02
C SER A 33 -9.75 -22.51 10.06
N GLU A 34 -9.31 -21.60 9.19
CA GLU A 34 -8.21 -21.82 8.27
C GLU A 34 -7.53 -20.51 7.88
N ILE A 35 -6.20 -20.55 7.73
CA ILE A 35 -5.42 -19.46 7.15
C ILE A 35 -5.12 -19.80 5.69
N VAL A 36 -5.37 -18.87 4.78
CA VAL A 36 -4.97 -18.98 3.37
C VAL A 36 -3.76 -18.09 3.14
N SER A 37 -2.66 -18.67 2.67
CA SER A 37 -1.43 -17.92 2.40
C SER A 37 -0.73 -18.42 1.14
N ILE A 38 0.41 -17.80 0.81
CA ILE A 38 1.28 -18.25 -0.29
C ILE A 38 2.62 -18.73 0.25
N THR A 39 3.26 -19.64 -0.47
CA THR A 39 4.59 -20.12 -0.10
C THR A 39 5.64 -19.03 -0.29
N PRO A 40 6.80 -19.11 0.39
CA PRO A 40 7.91 -18.17 0.16
C PRO A 40 8.34 -18.09 -1.31
N GLU A 41 8.34 -19.21 -2.03
CA GLU A 41 8.71 -19.26 -3.44
C GLU A 41 7.71 -18.50 -4.33
N MET A 42 6.41 -18.59 -4.02
CA MET A 42 5.39 -17.79 -4.72
C MET A 42 5.56 -16.30 -4.41
N ALA A 43 5.85 -15.97 -3.16
CA ALA A 43 6.06 -14.58 -2.74
C ALA A 43 7.25 -13.94 -3.46
N GLU A 44 8.36 -14.67 -3.59
CA GLU A 44 9.54 -14.24 -4.34
C GLU A 44 9.22 -14.07 -5.84
N ARG A 45 8.60 -15.09 -6.46
CA ARG A 45 8.21 -15.06 -7.88
C ARG A 45 7.30 -13.88 -8.22
N HIS A 46 6.43 -13.47 -7.30
CA HIS A 46 5.49 -12.36 -7.50
C HIS A 46 5.95 -11.04 -6.90
N THR A 47 7.15 -11.00 -6.30
CA THR A 47 7.73 -9.80 -5.69
C THR A 47 6.77 -9.16 -4.66
N VAL A 48 6.21 -9.99 -3.78
CA VAL A 48 5.26 -9.54 -2.77
C VAL A 48 5.98 -8.72 -1.71
N ALA A 49 5.81 -7.40 -1.76
CA ALA A 49 6.35 -6.48 -0.77
C ALA A 49 5.86 -6.84 0.65
N LYS A 50 6.78 -6.78 1.62
CA LYS A 50 6.55 -7.13 3.03
C LYS A 50 5.96 -8.54 3.23
N TYR A 51 6.37 -9.52 2.43
CA TYR A 51 5.97 -10.91 2.65
C TYR A 51 6.24 -11.35 4.10
N ARG A 52 5.30 -12.10 4.66
CA ARG A 52 5.39 -12.69 5.99
C ARG A 52 4.79 -14.09 5.97
N SER A 53 5.56 -15.09 6.40
CA SER A 53 5.04 -16.44 6.64
C SER A 53 4.11 -16.45 7.86
N PHE A 54 3.05 -17.26 7.77
CA PHE A 54 2.04 -17.44 8.80
C PHE A 54 2.23 -18.74 9.60
N ASP A 55 3.23 -19.56 9.26
CA ASP A 55 3.44 -20.91 9.83
C ASP A 55 3.55 -20.88 11.35
N ARG A 56 4.26 -19.89 11.89
CA ARG A 56 4.46 -19.75 13.33
C ARG A 56 3.18 -19.37 14.08
N ILE A 57 2.37 -18.47 13.51
CA ILE A 57 1.12 -18.04 14.18
C ILE A 57 0.05 -19.11 14.05
N ALA A 58 -0.02 -19.79 12.90
CA ALA A 58 -0.86 -20.95 12.68
C ALA A 58 -0.57 -22.07 13.69
N ALA A 59 0.71 -22.45 13.84
CA ALA A 59 1.13 -23.47 14.80
C ALA A 59 0.87 -23.06 16.26
N LYS A 60 1.01 -21.77 16.60
CA LYS A 60 0.71 -21.25 17.94
C LYS A 60 -0.77 -21.37 18.31
N HIS A 61 -1.66 -21.21 17.32
CA HIS A 61 -3.10 -21.18 17.51
C HIS A 61 -3.80 -22.47 17.05
N ASP A 62 -3.04 -23.50 16.63
CA ASP A 62 -3.54 -24.78 16.12
C ASP A 62 -4.51 -24.63 14.93
N VAL A 63 -4.18 -23.71 14.02
CA VAL A 63 -4.98 -23.41 12.82
C VAL A 63 -4.27 -23.97 11.58
N PRO A 64 -4.96 -24.71 10.70
CA PRO A 64 -4.36 -25.18 9.44
C PRO A 64 -4.06 -24.02 8.49
N ILE A 65 -3.05 -24.21 7.63
CA ILE A 65 -2.78 -23.32 6.51
C ILE A 65 -3.09 -24.03 5.20
N TYR A 66 -3.91 -23.40 4.37
CA TYR A 66 -4.11 -23.75 2.98
C TYR A 66 -3.22 -22.87 2.08
N TYR A 67 -2.49 -23.51 1.18
CA TYR A 67 -1.72 -22.83 0.14
C TYR A 67 -2.34 -23.15 -1.22
N PRO A 68 -2.99 -22.18 -1.89
CA PRO A 68 -3.49 -22.36 -3.23
C PRO A 68 -2.39 -22.76 -4.21
N ASP A 69 -2.73 -23.53 -5.25
CA ASP A 69 -1.77 -23.95 -6.29
C ASP A 69 -1.18 -22.74 -7.05
N THR A 70 -1.94 -21.65 -7.14
CA THR A 70 -1.50 -20.38 -7.74
C THR A 70 -2.00 -19.19 -6.95
N TYR A 71 -1.29 -18.06 -7.03
CA TYR A 71 -1.67 -16.85 -6.29
C TYR A 71 -3.03 -16.27 -6.73
N SER A 72 -3.49 -16.57 -7.95
CA SER A 72 -4.80 -16.11 -8.44
C SER A 72 -5.94 -17.09 -8.10
N MET A 73 -5.63 -18.21 -7.44
CA MET A 73 -6.54 -19.34 -7.25
C MET A 73 -7.05 -19.93 -8.58
N THR A 74 -7.58 -21.14 -8.52
CA THR A 74 -8.01 -21.99 -9.62
C THR A 74 -9.29 -22.72 -9.25
N ALA A 75 -9.88 -23.47 -10.19
CA ALA A 75 -11.06 -24.30 -9.91
C ALA A 75 -10.84 -25.33 -8.78
N VAL A 76 -9.61 -25.80 -8.57
CA VAL A 76 -9.29 -26.72 -7.46
C VAL A 76 -9.45 -26.02 -6.10
N ASP A 77 -9.11 -24.73 -6.03
CA ASP A 77 -9.28 -23.94 -4.82
C ASP A 77 -10.76 -23.71 -4.51
N THR A 78 -11.58 -23.55 -5.54
CA THR A 78 -13.06 -23.47 -5.40
C THR A 78 -13.63 -24.73 -4.76
N ASP A 79 -13.21 -25.91 -5.20
CA ASP A 79 -13.66 -27.18 -4.62
C ASP A 79 -13.26 -27.32 -3.14
N HIS A 80 -12.05 -26.85 -2.79
CA HIS A 80 -11.59 -26.80 -1.40
C HIS A 80 -12.51 -25.92 -0.53
N PHE A 81 -12.75 -24.67 -0.93
CA PHE A 81 -13.59 -23.75 -0.15
C PHE A 81 -15.06 -24.18 -0.11
N ALA A 82 -15.58 -24.78 -1.18
CA ALA A 82 -16.93 -25.36 -1.19
C ALA A 82 -17.07 -26.55 -0.21
N THR A 83 -15.99 -27.32 -0.01
CA THR A 83 -15.97 -28.42 0.97
C THR A 83 -15.78 -27.92 2.40
N LEU A 84 -15.00 -26.83 2.57
CA LEU A 84 -14.76 -26.21 3.86
C LEU A 84 -16.05 -25.63 4.48
N ASP A 85 -17.00 -25.21 3.64
CA ASP A 85 -18.32 -24.68 4.04
C ASP A 85 -18.19 -23.54 5.07
N ALA A 86 -17.26 -22.62 4.79
CA ALA A 86 -16.99 -21.49 5.67
C ALA A 86 -17.95 -20.32 5.44
N ASP A 87 -18.26 -19.58 6.51
CA ASP A 87 -19.25 -18.50 6.43
C ASP A 87 -18.64 -17.19 5.94
N LEU A 88 -17.44 -16.85 6.40
CA LEU A 88 -16.81 -15.55 6.16
C LEU A 88 -15.34 -15.74 5.81
N MET A 89 -14.86 -15.03 4.78
CA MET A 89 -13.42 -14.87 4.57
C MET A 89 -13.00 -13.41 4.77
N ILE A 90 -11.91 -13.20 5.48
CA ILE A 90 -11.27 -11.88 5.64
C ILE A 90 -9.97 -11.88 4.85
N VAL A 91 -9.86 -10.94 3.91
CA VAL A 91 -8.74 -10.78 3.00
C VAL A 91 -7.98 -9.51 3.35
N ASN A 92 -6.69 -9.63 3.66
CA ASN A 92 -5.85 -8.47 3.92
C ASN A 92 -4.45 -8.66 3.32
N GLY A 93 -4.02 -7.73 2.45
CA GLY A 93 -2.72 -7.82 1.81
C GLY A 93 -2.62 -8.95 0.77
N TRP A 94 -3.74 -9.37 0.20
CA TRP A 94 -3.78 -10.27 -0.97
C TRP A 94 -3.81 -9.42 -2.24
N GLN A 95 -2.91 -9.68 -3.19
CA GLN A 95 -2.66 -8.77 -4.33
C GLN A 95 -3.27 -9.25 -5.66
N ARG A 96 -4.08 -10.31 -5.63
CA ARG A 96 -4.78 -10.88 -6.79
C ARG A 96 -6.28 -10.82 -6.58
N LEU A 97 -7.03 -10.78 -7.69
CA LEU A 97 -8.48 -10.94 -7.61
C LEU A 97 -8.79 -12.35 -7.13
N ILE A 98 -9.79 -12.46 -6.26
CA ILE A 98 -10.33 -13.75 -5.84
C ILE A 98 -11.38 -14.16 -6.88
N PRO A 99 -11.32 -15.38 -7.44
CA PRO A 99 -12.30 -15.84 -8.41
C PRO A 99 -13.72 -15.75 -7.87
N GLY A 100 -14.68 -15.34 -8.71
CA GLY A 100 -16.09 -15.23 -8.31
C GLY A 100 -16.66 -16.54 -7.76
N GLU A 101 -16.25 -17.67 -8.33
CA GLU A 101 -16.61 -19.00 -7.85
C GLU A 101 -16.14 -19.28 -6.41
N VAL A 102 -14.99 -18.74 -5.99
CA VAL A 102 -14.53 -18.80 -4.59
C VAL A 102 -15.34 -17.84 -3.72
N LEU A 103 -15.60 -16.62 -4.19
CA LEU A 103 -16.41 -15.63 -3.47
C LEU A 103 -17.80 -16.19 -3.11
N ASP A 104 -18.41 -16.92 -4.04
CA ASP A 104 -19.76 -17.50 -3.91
C ASP A 104 -19.85 -18.64 -2.88
N THR A 105 -18.72 -19.17 -2.40
CA THR A 105 -18.70 -20.24 -1.38
C THR A 105 -18.95 -19.74 0.05
N PHE A 106 -18.84 -18.43 0.31
CA PHE A 106 -18.93 -17.86 1.67
C PHE A 106 -20.30 -17.23 1.93
N THR A 107 -21.07 -17.78 2.88
CA THR A 107 -22.45 -17.37 3.21
C THR A 107 -22.58 -15.88 3.59
N HIS A 108 -21.63 -15.35 4.36
CA HIS A 108 -21.53 -13.94 4.76
C HIS A 108 -20.62 -13.12 3.83
N GLY A 109 -20.11 -13.76 2.78
CA GLY A 109 -19.25 -13.18 1.76
C GLY A 109 -17.79 -13.10 2.16
N VAL A 110 -17.03 -12.39 1.33
CA VAL A 110 -15.60 -12.19 1.51
C VAL A 110 -15.35 -10.70 1.75
N LEU A 111 -14.68 -10.36 2.84
CA LEU A 111 -14.30 -9.00 3.18
C LEU A 111 -12.89 -8.72 2.68
N GLY A 112 -12.71 -7.61 1.98
CA GLY A 112 -11.41 -7.04 1.67
C GLY A 112 -11.34 -5.61 2.18
N ASN A 113 -10.22 -4.95 1.92
CA ASN A 113 -10.07 -3.53 2.24
C ASN A 113 -9.44 -2.79 1.08
N HIS A 114 -9.92 -1.58 0.86
CA HIS A 114 -9.36 -0.63 -0.08
C HIS A 114 -9.64 0.80 0.41
N GLY A 115 -8.91 1.78 -0.08
CA GLY A 115 -9.16 3.15 0.30
C GLY A 115 -8.64 4.16 -0.70
N SER A 116 -8.97 5.41 -0.44
CA SER A 116 -8.58 6.55 -1.24
C SER A 116 -8.75 7.82 -0.41
N ALA A 117 -7.95 8.85 -0.67
CA ALA A 117 -8.12 10.16 -0.07
C ALA A 117 -9.46 10.84 -0.43
N TYR A 118 -10.09 10.39 -1.52
CA TYR A 118 -11.39 10.88 -1.99
C TYR A 118 -12.57 10.01 -1.52
N GLY A 119 -12.29 8.81 -0.99
CA GLY A 119 -13.30 7.79 -0.68
C GLY A 119 -13.79 7.03 -1.91
N LEU A 120 -14.25 5.79 -1.71
CA LEU A 120 -14.81 4.95 -2.77
C LEU A 120 -16.11 5.56 -3.34
N PRO A 121 -16.35 5.52 -4.67
CA PRO A 121 -15.64 4.72 -5.68
C PRO A 121 -14.42 5.41 -6.34
N LYS A 122 -13.94 6.54 -5.81
CA LYS A 122 -12.78 7.25 -6.39
C LYS A 122 -11.47 6.63 -5.90
N GLY A 123 -10.51 6.44 -6.79
CA GLY A 123 -9.18 5.92 -6.45
C GLY A 123 -9.15 4.41 -6.17
N ARG A 124 -9.98 3.65 -6.87
CA ARG A 124 -9.87 2.18 -6.97
C ARG A 124 -8.55 1.77 -7.64
N GLY A 125 -8.19 0.50 -7.56
CA GLY A 125 -7.01 -0.02 -8.24
C GLY A 125 -5.75 0.05 -7.38
N ARG A 126 -4.64 0.56 -7.92
CA ARG A 126 -3.31 0.26 -7.37
C ARG A 126 -2.72 1.39 -6.54
N SER A 127 -2.05 1.01 -5.45
CA SER A 127 -1.20 1.87 -4.61
C SER A 127 -1.82 3.20 -4.14
N PRO A 128 -3.09 3.24 -3.69
CA PRO A 128 -3.76 4.49 -3.32
C PRO A 128 -3.06 5.25 -2.19
N LEU A 129 -2.35 4.57 -1.29
CA LEU A 129 -1.56 5.19 -0.22
C LEU A 129 -0.38 5.99 -0.77
N ASN A 130 0.42 5.38 -1.67
CA ASN A 130 1.54 6.06 -2.33
C ASN A 130 1.03 7.27 -3.12
N TRP A 131 -0.06 7.09 -3.88
CA TRP A 131 -0.69 8.17 -4.62
C TRP A 131 -1.16 9.32 -3.73
N SER A 132 -1.72 9.01 -2.55
CA SER A 132 -2.15 10.06 -1.62
C SER A 132 -0.99 10.90 -1.09
N LEU A 133 0.19 10.30 -0.90
CA LEU A 133 1.40 11.04 -0.54
C LEU A 133 1.92 11.87 -1.72
N ILE A 134 1.99 11.28 -2.91
CA ILE A 134 2.48 11.94 -4.15
C ILE A 134 1.61 13.15 -4.53
N GLU A 135 0.29 13.02 -4.44
CA GLU A 135 -0.69 14.07 -4.72
C GLU A 135 -0.81 15.11 -3.59
N ASP A 136 0.03 15.01 -2.54
CA ASP A 136 0.04 15.91 -1.38
C ASP A 136 -1.29 16.00 -0.63
N LEU A 137 -1.99 14.87 -0.50
CA LEU A 137 -3.30 14.81 0.15
C LEU A 137 -3.13 14.71 1.67
N ASP A 138 -4.09 15.30 2.40
CA ASP A 138 -4.04 15.48 3.86
C ASP A 138 -4.84 14.42 4.64
N ARG A 139 -5.43 13.46 3.93
CA ARG A 139 -6.34 12.47 4.51
C ARG A 139 -6.43 11.21 3.69
N PHE A 140 -6.89 10.15 4.33
CA PHE A 140 -7.23 8.89 3.68
C PHE A 140 -8.56 8.35 4.24
N LEU A 141 -9.42 7.85 3.36
CA LEU A 141 -10.62 7.10 3.74
C LEU A 141 -10.39 5.63 3.38
N LEU A 142 -10.21 4.81 4.41
CA LEU A 142 -10.07 3.37 4.29
C LEU A 142 -11.42 2.70 4.51
N SER A 143 -11.79 1.80 3.61
CA SER A 143 -13.05 1.06 3.69
C SER A 143 -12.80 -0.44 3.78
N ILE A 144 -13.57 -1.13 4.62
CA ILE A 144 -13.80 -2.57 4.47
C ILE A 144 -14.93 -2.75 3.46
N ILE A 145 -14.71 -3.58 2.45
CA ILE A 145 -15.68 -3.85 1.38
C ILE A 145 -15.98 -5.34 1.31
N ARG A 146 -17.21 -5.69 0.92
CA ARG A 146 -17.54 -7.05 0.52
C ARG A 146 -17.10 -7.26 -0.92
N LEU A 147 -16.09 -8.07 -1.14
CA LEU A 147 -15.51 -8.31 -2.45
C LEU A 147 -16.55 -8.87 -3.42
N ASP A 148 -16.49 -8.37 -4.64
CA ASP A 148 -17.18 -8.88 -5.81
C ASP A 148 -16.12 -9.14 -6.91
N PRO A 149 -16.49 -9.68 -8.10
CA PRO A 149 -15.51 -9.95 -9.15
C PRO A 149 -14.84 -8.71 -9.77
N GLY A 150 -15.29 -7.50 -9.45
CA GLY A 150 -14.71 -6.26 -9.98
C GLY A 150 -13.57 -5.71 -9.12
N VAL A 151 -12.89 -4.66 -9.62
CA VAL A 151 -11.76 -4.03 -8.93
C VAL A 151 -12.29 -3.06 -7.87
N ASP A 152 -12.18 -3.45 -6.61
CA ASP A 152 -12.56 -2.63 -5.45
C ASP A 152 -14.00 -2.05 -5.52
N SER A 153 -14.90 -2.75 -6.24
CA SER A 153 -16.28 -2.32 -6.50
C SER A 153 -17.28 -2.70 -5.41
N GLY A 154 -16.87 -3.61 -4.53
CA GLY A 154 -17.68 -4.18 -3.48
C GLY A 154 -18.42 -3.19 -2.58
N ALA A 155 -19.56 -3.61 -2.04
CA ALA A 155 -20.33 -2.81 -1.09
C ALA A 155 -19.54 -2.54 0.20
N VAL A 156 -19.60 -1.32 0.71
CA VAL A 156 -18.87 -0.87 1.89
C VAL A 156 -19.54 -1.38 3.17
N ALA A 157 -18.76 -2.01 4.04
CA ALA A 157 -19.17 -2.47 5.38
C ALA A 157 -18.84 -1.44 6.46
N ALA A 158 -17.65 -0.85 6.38
CA ALA A 158 -17.21 0.20 7.30
C ALA A 158 -16.21 1.11 6.60
N THR A 159 -16.13 2.36 7.05
CA THR A 159 -15.09 3.31 6.62
C THR A 159 -14.47 3.99 7.83
N ARG A 160 -13.17 4.25 7.76
CA ARG A 160 -12.40 5.05 8.71
C ARG A 160 -11.60 6.09 7.97
N LYS A 161 -11.71 7.34 8.44
CA LYS A 161 -10.85 8.43 8.00
C LYS A 161 -9.68 8.57 8.97
N PHE A 162 -8.48 8.75 8.44
CA PHE A 162 -7.34 9.26 9.19
C PHE A 162 -6.62 10.36 8.42
N ASP A 163 -5.88 11.20 9.12
CA ASP A 163 -5.12 12.29 8.51
C ASP A 163 -3.77 11.78 7.98
N ILE A 164 -3.33 12.34 6.85
CA ILE A 164 -1.98 12.21 6.31
C ILE A 164 -1.26 13.50 6.66
N THR A 165 -0.28 13.39 7.55
CA THR A 165 0.51 14.50 8.06
C THR A 165 1.75 14.71 7.20
N GLU A 166 2.45 15.81 7.46
CA GLU A 166 3.74 16.07 6.82
C GLU A 166 4.82 15.05 7.21
N PHE A 167 4.73 14.41 8.38
CA PHE A 167 5.72 13.44 8.86
C PHE A 167 5.47 12.01 8.38
N ASP A 168 4.35 11.76 7.70
CA ASP A 168 4.03 10.41 7.26
C ASP A 168 4.88 10.00 6.06
N THR A 169 5.51 8.84 6.19
CA THR A 169 6.03 8.03 5.09
C THR A 169 5.04 6.93 4.74
N ILE A 170 5.27 6.25 3.62
CA ILE A 170 4.45 5.10 3.23
C ILE A 170 4.37 4.01 4.31
N GLU A 171 5.46 3.79 5.07
CA GLU A 171 5.50 2.86 6.19
C GLU A 171 4.55 3.28 7.32
N THR A 172 4.58 4.54 7.71
CA THR A 172 3.68 5.07 8.75
C THR A 172 2.20 5.00 8.32
N LEU A 173 1.91 5.19 7.03
CA LEU A 173 0.56 4.99 6.49
C LEU A 173 0.10 3.53 6.58
N TYR A 174 1.00 2.56 6.34
CA TYR A 174 0.68 1.14 6.56
C TYR A 174 0.32 0.84 8.02
N HIS A 175 0.99 1.48 8.99
CA HIS A 175 0.62 1.34 10.40
C HIS A 175 -0.78 1.94 10.68
N LYS A 176 -1.08 3.13 10.15
CA LYS A 176 -2.43 3.74 10.29
C LYS A 176 -3.52 2.87 9.68
N VAL A 177 -3.26 2.29 8.51
CA VAL A 177 -4.15 1.33 7.85
C VAL A 177 -4.36 0.10 8.71
N THR A 178 -3.28 -0.51 9.21
CA THR A 178 -3.33 -1.71 10.06
C THR A 178 -4.21 -1.49 11.29
N VAL A 179 -3.97 -0.41 12.04
CA VAL A 179 -4.78 -0.04 13.22
C VAL A 179 -6.25 0.22 12.84
N SER A 180 -6.49 0.86 11.70
CA SER A 180 -7.85 1.14 11.21
C SER A 180 -8.60 -0.15 10.85
N ILE A 181 -7.94 -1.10 10.17
CA ILE A 181 -8.51 -2.41 9.83
C ILE A 181 -8.83 -3.20 11.10
N GLN A 182 -7.89 -3.28 12.04
CA GLN A 182 -8.10 -3.95 13.33
C GLN A 182 -9.35 -3.42 14.02
N SER A 183 -9.49 -2.09 14.16
CA SER A 183 -10.67 -1.49 14.77
C SER A 183 -11.95 -1.81 13.99
N MET A 184 -11.96 -1.63 12.67
CA MET A 184 -13.17 -1.86 11.86
C MET A 184 -13.61 -3.32 11.89
N LEU A 185 -12.70 -4.28 11.76
CA LEU A 185 -13.03 -5.70 11.77
C LEU A 185 -13.66 -6.12 13.11
N LEU A 186 -13.11 -5.66 14.24
CA LEU A 186 -13.66 -5.94 15.56
C LEU A 186 -15.06 -5.37 15.77
N GLU A 187 -15.43 -4.32 15.04
CA GLU A 187 -16.78 -3.75 15.08
C GLU A 187 -17.78 -4.48 14.18
N ILE A 188 -17.34 -5.01 13.04
CA ILE A 188 -18.25 -5.52 12.00
C ILE A 188 -18.36 -7.04 11.93
N ILE A 189 -17.38 -7.82 12.40
CA ILE A 189 -17.42 -9.29 12.29
C ILE A 189 -18.67 -9.84 12.98
N GLU A 190 -18.90 -9.49 14.25
CA GLU A 190 -20.06 -9.99 15.01
C GLU A 190 -21.41 -9.60 14.37
N PRO A 191 -21.67 -8.32 14.01
CA PRO A 191 -22.89 -7.96 13.30
C PRO A 191 -23.08 -8.66 11.93
N ILE A 192 -21.99 -8.91 11.19
CA ILE A 192 -22.02 -9.59 9.89
C ILE A 192 -22.42 -11.05 10.08
N CYS A 193 -21.74 -11.78 10.98
CA CYS A 193 -22.04 -13.18 11.26
C CYS A 193 -23.44 -13.38 11.87
N ASN A 194 -23.95 -12.38 12.59
CA ASN A 194 -25.34 -12.39 13.10
C ASN A 194 -26.40 -11.96 12.06
N GLY A 195 -26.00 -11.63 10.83
CA GLY A 195 -26.91 -11.18 9.76
C GLY A 195 -27.59 -9.82 10.01
N SER A 196 -27.06 -9.03 10.95
CA SER A 196 -27.61 -7.73 11.36
C SER A 196 -26.89 -6.53 10.74
N HIS A 197 -25.76 -6.77 10.07
CA HIS A 197 -24.98 -5.73 9.41
C HIS A 197 -25.60 -5.31 8.07
N THR A 198 -25.53 -4.03 7.74
CA THR A 198 -25.98 -3.49 6.45
C THR A 198 -24.77 -2.99 5.68
N PHE A 199 -24.71 -3.33 4.39
CA PHE A 199 -23.64 -2.86 3.50
C PHE A 199 -24.18 -1.77 2.57
N GLU A 200 -23.36 -0.76 2.34
CA GLU A 200 -23.70 0.40 1.51
C GLU A 200 -23.10 0.23 0.12
N GLN A 201 -23.92 0.31 -0.92
CA GLN A 201 -23.42 0.32 -2.29
C GLN A 201 -22.65 1.62 -2.55
N GLN A 202 -21.55 1.51 -3.29
CA GLN A 202 -20.78 2.69 -3.69
C GLN A 202 -21.61 3.53 -4.68
N ILE A 203 -21.60 4.86 -4.52
CA ILE A 203 -22.38 5.79 -5.35
C ILE A 203 -21.44 6.74 -6.09
N GLY A 204 -21.64 6.88 -7.40
CA GLY A 204 -20.91 7.80 -8.26
C GLY A 204 -20.01 7.09 -9.27
N GLU A 205 -19.35 7.89 -10.11
CA GLU A 205 -18.47 7.37 -11.16
C GLU A 205 -17.14 6.87 -10.58
N PRO A 206 -16.71 5.62 -10.84
CA PRO A 206 -15.43 5.14 -10.34
C PRO A 206 -14.25 5.85 -11.01
N THR A 207 -13.13 5.90 -10.29
CA THR A 207 -11.85 6.29 -10.89
C THR A 207 -10.73 5.40 -10.40
N TYR A 208 -9.68 5.28 -11.19
CA TYR A 208 -8.62 4.31 -10.96
C TYR A 208 -7.25 4.95 -10.93
N TYR A 209 -6.42 4.53 -10.00
CA TYR A 209 -5.01 4.88 -9.97
C TYR A 209 -4.18 3.89 -10.81
N PRO A 210 -3.28 4.37 -11.68
CA PRO A 210 -2.44 3.49 -12.47
C PRO A 210 -1.38 2.82 -11.59
N LYS A 211 -0.89 1.69 -12.09
CA LYS A 211 0.26 1.00 -11.49
C LYS A 211 1.50 1.89 -11.57
N ARG A 212 2.24 2.00 -10.47
CA ARG A 212 3.62 2.50 -10.46
C ARG A 212 4.63 1.36 -10.57
N ASN A 213 5.74 1.61 -11.23
CA ASN A 213 6.90 0.73 -11.33
C ASN A 213 8.12 1.40 -10.67
N PRO A 214 9.22 0.66 -10.42
CA PRO A 214 10.41 1.22 -9.79
C PRO A 214 10.96 2.46 -10.48
N GLU A 215 10.87 2.53 -11.81
CA GLU A 215 11.31 3.66 -12.63
C GLU A 215 10.56 4.95 -12.31
N ASP A 216 9.34 4.84 -11.78
CA ASP A 216 8.55 6.00 -11.36
C ASP A 216 9.12 6.68 -10.10
N GLY A 217 10.16 6.11 -9.48
CA GLY A 217 10.91 6.68 -8.36
C GLY A 217 11.94 7.74 -8.76
N GLU A 218 12.18 7.97 -10.05
CA GLU A 218 13.22 8.91 -10.48
C GLU A 218 12.86 10.37 -10.13
N ILE A 219 13.79 11.06 -9.49
CA ILE A 219 13.61 12.44 -9.03
C ILE A 219 13.80 13.41 -10.19
N THR A 220 12.72 14.09 -10.55
CA THR A 220 12.75 15.27 -11.41
C THR A 220 13.10 16.49 -10.58
N TRP A 221 14.38 16.88 -10.53
CA TRP A 221 14.83 18.01 -9.71
C TRP A 221 14.24 19.37 -10.11
N THR A 222 13.64 19.48 -11.30
CA THR A 222 12.90 20.67 -11.73
C THR A 222 11.47 20.74 -11.17
N ASP A 223 11.01 19.72 -10.43
CA ASP A 223 9.76 19.76 -9.68
C ASP A 223 9.91 20.64 -8.41
N PRO A 224 8.80 21.23 -7.89
CA PRO A 224 8.82 21.93 -6.61
C PRO A 224 9.32 21.03 -5.46
N THR A 225 9.97 21.63 -4.45
CA THR A 225 10.55 20.93 -3.29
C THR A 225 9.56 19.97 -2.64
N ARG A 226 8.31 20.42 -2.45
CA ARG A 226 7.25 19.61 -1.83
C ARG A 226 6.92 18.36 -2.64
N ARG A 227 6.95 18.44 -3.96
CA ARG A 227 6.66 17.31 -4.86
C ARG A 227 7.78 16.28 -4.84
N ILE A 228 9.03 16.73 -4.79
CA ILE A 228 10.20 15.84 -4.61
C ILE A 228 10.11 15.14 -3.25
N TYR A 229 9.84 15.90 -2.19
CA TYR A 229 9.63 15.35 -0.85
C TYR A 229 8.54 14.28 -0.80
N ASN A 230 7.39 14.58 -1.40
CA ASN A 230 6.26 13.67 -1.45
C ASN A 230 6.56 12.39 -2.23
N LEU A 231 7.33 12.45 -3.31
CA LEU A 231 7.83 11.25 -3.98
C LEU A 231 8.67 10.41 -3.03
N VAL A 232 9.72 11.00 -2.44
CA VAL A 232 10.67 10.28 -1.58
C VAL A 232 9.93 9.56 -0.45
N ARG A 233 9.08 10.26 0.31
CA ARG A 233 8.33 9.64 1.42
C ARG A 233 7.27 8.63 0.96
N ALA A 234 6.81 8.70 -0.29
CA ALA A 234 5.85 7.77 -0.86
C ALA A 234 6.47 6.47 -1.36
N VAL A 235 7.74 6.48 -1.76
CA VAL A 235 8.43 5.31 -2.35
C VAL A 235 9.67 4.85 -1.59
N THR A 236 9.90 5.38 -0.39
CA THR A 236 10.89 4.83 0.56
C THR A 236 10.51 3.42 1.05
N ASP A 237 11.28 2.82 1.96
CA ASP A 237 11.07 1.47 2.50
C ASP A 237 9.59 1.22 2.85
N PRO A 238 8.99 0.11 2.37
CA PRO A 238 9.61 -1.08 1.76
C PRO A 238 9.75 -1.07 0.23
N TYR A 239 9.53 0.08 -0.42
CA TYR A 239 9.58 0.18 -1.87
C TYR A 239 11.03 0.40 -2.35
N PRO A 240 11.30 0.29 -3.67
CA PRO A 240 12.66 0.42 -4.21
C PRO A 240 13.37 1.77 -3.99
N GLY A 241 12.74 2.76 -3.35
CA GLY A 241 13.32 4.08 -3.12
C GLY A 241 13.07 5.06 -4.27
N ALA A 242 13.20 6.35 -3.94
CA ALA A 242 13.39 7.37 -4.96
C ALA A 242 14.86 7.39 -5.36
N PHE A 243 15.20 7.86 -6.56
CA PHE A 243 16.58 7.86 -7.01
C PHE A 243 16.89 8.99 -7.98
N THR A 244 18.18 9.27 -8.16
CA THR A 244 18.69 10.22 -9.14
C THR A 244 20.04 9.75 -9.68
N HIS A 245 20.65 10.49 -10.60
CA HIS A 245 21.91 10.14 -11.21
C HIS A 245 22.93 11.28 -11.13
N HIS A 246 24.19 10.92 -10.92
CA HIS A 246 25.36 11.79 -11.08
C HIS A 246 26.41 11.08 -11.93
N GLU A 247 26.71 11.62 -13.12
CA GLU A 247 27.73 11.08 -14.05
C GLU A 247 27.59 9.56 -14.31
N GLY A 248 26.34 9.08 -14.45
CA GLY A 248 26.03 7.66 -14.68
C GLY A 248 25.99 6.80 -13.42
N THR A 249 26.28 7.36 -12.24
CA THR A 249 26.10 6.69 -10.95
C THR A 249 24.69 6.91 -10.44
N ARG A 250 23.96 5.83 -10.18
CA ARG A 250 22.66 5.87 -9.51
C ARG A 250 22.85 6.15 -8.03
N ILE A 251 22.02 7.04 -7.49
CA ILE A 251 21.99 7.43 -6.08
C ILE A 251 20.56 7.22 -5.60
N ASP A 252 20.37 6.26 -4.70
CA ASP A 252 19.09 6.03 -4.03
C ASP A 252 18.92 7.04 -2.90
N ILE A 253 17.74 7.64 -2.80
CA ILE A 253 17.36 8.66 -1.83
C ILE A 253 16.22 8.12 -0.98
N TRP A 254 16.54 7.79 0.27
CA TRP A 254 15.61 7.17 1.23
C TRP A 254 14.89 8.22 2.09
N GLU A 255 15.59 9.31 2.42
CA GLU A 255 15.05 10.43 3.19
C GLU A 255 15.52 11.77 2.61
N LEU A 256 14.56 12.65 2.40
CA LEU A 256 14.74 14.04 1.98
C LEU A 256 13.79 14.91 2.79
N ILE A 257 14.23 16.09 3.19
CA ILE A 257 13.45 17.06 3.97
C ILE A 257 13.47 18.41 3.24
N PRO A 258 12.32 19.09 3.04
CA PRO A 258 12.33 20.49 2.62
C PRO A 258 13.17 21.33 3.59
N PHE A 259 14.26 21.91 3.12
CA PHE A 259 15.26 22.55 3.99
C PHE A 259 14.92 24.01 4.26
N SER A 260 14.74 24.81 3.21
CA SER A 260 14.31 26.19 3.33
C SER A 260 13.88 26.78 1.98
N SER A 261 12.84 27.60 1.99
CA SER A 261 12.49 28.48 0.86
C SER A 261 13.33 29.76 0.80
N ASP A 262 13.97 30.14 1.91
CA ASP A 262 14.74 31.38 2.04
C ASP A 262 16.24 31.16 1.80
N ILE A 263 16.73 29.95 2.09
CA ILE A 263 18.08 29.53 1.70
C ILE A 263 18.01 29.05 0.26
N ALA A 264 18.16 30.00 -0.67
CA ALA A 264 18.11 29.76 -2.12
C ALA A 264 19.43 30.15 -2.79
N PHE A 265 19.74 29.48 -3.89
CA PHE A 265 20.98 29.67 -4.65
C PHE A 265 20.65 29.99 -6.11
N SER A 266 21.49 30.80 -6.76
CA SER A 266 21.38 31.09 -8.19
C SER A 266 22.05 29.99 -9.03
N THR A 267 21.64 28.75 -8.79
CA THR A 267 22.16 27.52 -9.42
C THR A 267 21.00 26.76 -10.06
N PRO A 268 21.24 25.92 -11.08
CA PRO A 268 20.20 25.06 -11.63
C PRO A 268 19.63 24.11 -10.56
N PRO A 269 18.34 23.75 -10.62
CA PRO A 269 17.79 22.70 -9.77
C PRO A 269 18.56 21.37 -9.94
N GLY A 270 18.77 20.66 -8.83
CA GLY A 270 19.57 19.44 -8.78
C GLY A 270 21.05 19.66 -8.49
N GLU A 271 21.55 20.90 -8.42
CA GLU A 271 22.92 21.17 -7.99
C GLU A 271 23.04 20.99 -6.46
N ILE A 272 24.06 20.26 -6.01
CA ILE A 272 24.44 20.18 -4.59
C ILE A 272 25.08 21.50 -4.18
N VAL A 273 24.40 22.25 -3.31
CA VAL A 273 24.84 23.59 -2.86
C VAL A 273 25.66 23.55 -1.58
N GLU A 274 25.54 22.46 -0.81
CA GLU A 274 26.36 22.18 0.38
C GLU A 274 26.44 20.68 0.64
N ALA A 275 27.59 20.19 1.13
CA ALA A 275 27.80 18.82 1.56
C ALA A 275 28.45 18.81 2.95
N PHE A 276 27.84 18.11 3.90
CA PHE A 276 28.27 18.07 5.29
C PHE A 276 29.19 16.88 5.55
N SER A 277 30.04 16.99 6.58
CA SER A 277 30.92 15.89 7.00
C SER A 277 30.16 14.68 7.56
N THR A 278 28.85 14.79 7.80
CA THR A 278 27.96 13.70 8.20
C THR A 278 27.59 12.80 7.03
N GLY A 279 27.78 13.26 5.78
CA GLY A 279 27.25 12.63 4.57
C GLY A 279 25.96 13.27 4.07
N ASP A 280 25.29 14.10 4.87
CA ASP A 280 24.10 14.84 4.44
C ASP A 280 24.49 15.91 3.40
N PHE A 281 23.55 16.25 2.51
CA PHE A 281 23.81 17.29 1.52
C PHE A 281 22.54 18.07 1.15
N VAL A 282 22.73 19.33 0.79
CA VAL A 282 21.66 20.25 0.39
C VAL A 282 21.65 20.35 -1.13
N VAL A 283 20.48 20.19 -1.73
CA VAL A 283 20.26 20.29 -3.17
C VAL A 283 19.38 21.49 -3.47
N SER A 284 19.75 22.27 -4.49
CA SER A 284 18.92 23.36 -5.00
C SER A 284 17.66 22.79 -5.68
N THR A 285 16.52 23.40 -5.41
CA THR A 285 15.23 23.13 -6.08
C THR A 285 14.68 24.44 -6.67
N PRO A 286 13.58 24.42 -7.46
CA PRO A 286 13.05 25.64 -8.08
C PRO A 286 12.54 26.69 -7.08
N ASP A 287 12.09 26.26 -5.90
CA ASP A 287 11.41 27.07 -4.88
C ASP A 287 12.15 27.10 -3.53
N GLY A 288 13.41 26.64 -3.48
CA GLY A 288 14.23 26.66 -2.28
C GLY A 288 15.36 25.64 -2.31
N THR A 289 15.47 24.88 -1.23
CA THR A 289 16.43 23.79 -1.06
C THR A 289 15.81 22.58 -0.35
N ALA A 290 16.38 21.42 -0.64
CA ALA A 290 16.07 20.15 0.02
C ALA A 290 17.33 19.58 0.68
N LEU A 291 17.18 19.03 1.89
CA LEU A 291 18.24 18.33 2.61
C LEU A 291 18.04 16.82 2.41
N VAL A 292 19.05 16.14 1.91
CA VAL A 292 19.09 14.66 1.87
C VAL A 292 19.82 14.17 3.11
N THR A 293 19.16 13.31 3.88
CA THR A 293 19.64 12.79 5.18
C THR A 293 19.88 11.28 5.17
N GLU A 294 19.30 10.56 4.21
CA GLU A 294 19.52 9.13 4.03
C GLU A 294 19.57 8.80 2.53
N TRP A 295 20.69 8.24 2.09
CA TRP A 295 20.96 7.90 0.70
C TRP A 295 21.95 6.73 0.61
N ASP A 296 21.99 6.06 -0.54
CA ASP A 296 22.95 5.00 -0.83
C ASP A 296 23.43 5.06 -2.29
N ALA A 297 24.72 4.82 -2.51
CA ALA A 297 25.34 4.80 -3.84
C ALA A 297 26.74 4.15 -3.82
N ASP A 298 27.05 3.36 -4.84
CA ASP A 298 28.35 2.71 -4.96
C ASP A 298 29.48 3.70 -5.28
N ASN A 299 30.46 3.79 -4.38
CA ASN A 299 31.67 4.63 -4.54
C ASN A 299 31.40 6.11 -4.86
N TRP A 300 30.29 6.65 -4.37
CA TRP A 300 29.92 8.04 -4.57
C TRP A 300 29.93 8.81 -3.24
N THR A 301 30.20 10.10 -3.29
CA THR A 301 30.17 10.98 -2.11
C THR A 301 29.71 12.36 -2.59
N PRO A 302 28.79 13.03 -1.87
CA PRO A 302 28.30 14.33 -2.27
C PRO A 302 29.39 15.39 -2.14
N GLU A 303 29.55 16.19 -3.19
CA GLU A 303 30.39 17.39 -3.16
C GLU A 303 29.63 18.58 -3.73
N ARG A 304 29.92 19.76 -3.20
CA ARG A 304 29.33 21.01 -3.69
C ARG A 304 29.64 21.22 -5.18
N GLY A 305 28.61 21.59 -5.95
CA GLY A 305 28.68 21.83 -7.39
C GLY A 305 28.39 20.59 -8.25
N MET A 306 28.24 19.40 -7.64
CA MET A 306 27.76 18.22 -8.37
C MET A 306 26.32 18.43 -8.83
N GLN A 307 26.02 18.04 -10.08
CA GLN A 307 24.70 18.20 -10.67
C GLN A 307 23.98 16.86 -10.75
N LEU A 308 22.96 16.69 -9.92
CA LEU A 308 22.05 15.55 -9.95
C LEU A 308 21.06 15.71 -11.10
N ARG A 309 20.74 14.61 -11.78
CA ARG A 309 19.94 14.60 -13.01
C ARG A 309 19.02 13.38 -13.08
N VAL A 310 18.09 13.46 -14.01
CA VAL A 310 17.35 12.33 -14.59
C VAL A 310 18.24 11.72 -15.68
N ASP A 311 18.32 10.40 -15.78
CA ASP A 311 18.96 9.71 -16.91
C ASP A 311 17.91 9.39 -17.98
N GLY A 312 17.92 10.15 -19.09
CA GLY A 312 16.93 10.05 -20.17
C GLY A 312 15.71 10.97 -20.01
N GLU A 313 14.65 10.69 -20.77
CA GLU A 313 13.37 11.43 -20.70
C GLU A 313 12.51 10.86 -19.55
N PRO A 314 11.97 11.69 -18.64
CA PRO A 314 11.13 11.21 -17.55
C PRO A 314 9.87 10.53 -18.11
N THR A 315 9.73 9.23 -17.91
CA THR A 315 8.55 8.43 -18.33
C THR A 315 7.58 8.16 -17.19
N ARG A 316 7.61 9.00 -16.15
CA ARG A 316 6.81 8.83 -14.93
C ARG A 316 5.31 8.84 -15.24
N VAL A 317 4.61 7.87 -14.67
CA VAL A 317 3.13 7.79 -14.71
C VAL A 317 2.44 8.93 -13.95
N ASP A 318 3.21 9.78 -13.29
CA ASP A 318 2.72 10.97 -12.60
C ASP A 318 3.21 12.29 -13.17
N SER A 319 3.63 12.36 -14.44
CA SER A 319 4.18 13.60 -15.00
C SER A 319 3.19 14.79 -14.90
N PRO A 320 3.69 16.04 -14.75
CA PRO A 320 2.84 17.24 -14.58
C PRO A 320 1.79 17.47 -15.67
N ASP A 321 1.98 16.89 -16.86
CA ASP A 321 1.03 16.97 -17.97
C ASP A 321 -0.22 16.08 -17.76
N GLN A 322 -0.17 15.14 -16.81
CA GLN A 322 -1.28 14.25 -16.44
C GLN A 322 -2.00 14.83 -15.22
N LYS A 323 -2.86 15.83 -15.44
CA LYS A 323 -3.44 16.67 -14.37
C LYS A 323 -4.31 16.00 -13.31
N HIS A 324 -4.64 14.72 -13.41
CA HIS A 324 -5.17 13.90 -12.33
C HIS A 324 -4.89 12.44 -12.70
N HIS A 325 -4.29 11.65 -11.81
CA HIS A 325 -3.93 10.26 -12.10
C HIS A 325 -5.11 9.29 -11.97
N LEU A 326 -6.31 9.85 -11.78
CA LEU A 326 -7.57 9.12 -11.74
C LEU A 326 -8.12 8.94 -13.15
N THR A 327 -7.98 7.73 -13.70
CA THR A 327 -8.57 7.35 -15.00
C THR A 327 -10.01 6.89 -14.82
N SER A 328 -10.80 6.89 -15.90
CA SER A 328 -12.17 6.35 -15.91
C SER A 328 -12.23 4.84 -16.18
N SER A 329 -11.09 4.14 -16.27
CA SER A 329 -11.01 2.72 -16.62
C SER A 329 -9.86 2.01 -15.90
N ASP A 330 -10.06 0.75 -15.52
CA ASP A 330 -9.22 -0.10 -14.66
C ASP A 330 -7.87 -0.56 -15.28
N SER A 331 -7.33 0.18 -16.26
CA SER A 331 -6.19 -0.22 -17.11
C SER A 331 -4.90 -0.50 -16.37
#